data_AF-A0A397STD9-F1
#
_entry.id   AF-A0A397STD9-F1
#
_cell.length_a   1.000
_cell.length_b   1.000
_cell.length_c   1.000
_cell.angle_alpha   90.00
_cell.angle_beta   90.00
_cell.angle_gamma   90.00
#
_symmetry.space_group_name_H-M   'P 1'
#
loop_
_entity.id
_entity.type
_entity.pdbx_description
1 polymer ?
#
loop_
_entity_poly.entity_id
_entity_poly.type
_entity_poly.pdbx_seq_one_letter_code
_entity_poly.pdbx_strand_id
1 'polypeptide(L)'
;MKLILLIIFLFLILPTVKSKTNYFTYEEKQTENPNSPKVFMTDFFDDNTIIAQIVRKDYLIPENNGVTCLEKFLSIRTIHFNGSIEAFDIPADVLGIQSFNFCLIFALGLLRNPIQVYAIKNNFLLVTYTTATNISDVSTYDDYAMVLDLNGNVRSKILLGHSYVDLINNKWIPYQDAIVKNVDRNKGFLRLVPKTNTNEVILQQFIVTDDGIVNYLTAEVIIPSPNSNTVSIVDYVAMMDGGYAILYTNYMNSQTIPQQDPLSFNGGLYALFLGYNKESVVGPVILYQNSAPGLMFPLLNCQFTYVDVGQTCILSVNDTLNQSNFYIRVDFLSSGTVYNIKTIPSMGYDQLNIQTLLYGGYLLSGLVTDVNNNNNVYGYIFDEFGRPYPWDLQNPTKGNFKSDFKILPNNTFVLPLPEVGNNWYLVATDLPKVEVTLDHGYNNLHINTTFPMINDTISASDIKFLTIKYYNQVDLTYDTKITIIQDDGSDHGIIRQIISYNENTNDENTKFLTLDDDGITINIAVIDSTFNVPGGRYYVLIDDGFVKDRKFGEPIFGIRKNVWSFTINDNPKSENLDDNLNSDDNSIFKKLKELVNSSFEYLKG
;
A
#
# COMPACT_ATOMS: atom_id res chain seq x y z
N MET A 1 -41.96 -55.07 -11.42
CA MET A 1 -40.69 -55.83 -11.47
C MET A 1 -39.65 -54.94 -12.13
N LYS A 2 -38.55 -54.65 -11.40
CA LYS A 2 -37.34 -53.88 -11.77
C LYS A 2 -37.54 -52.36 -11.96
N LEU A 3 -37.15 -51.45 -11.03
CA LEU A 3 -35.95 -51.25 -10.19
C LEU A 3 -34.98 -50.22 -10.83
N ILE A 4 -34.98 -49.02 -10.24
CA ILE A 4 -33.85 -48.14 -9.87
C ILE A 4 -32.92 -47.63 -10.99
N LEU A 5 -32.93 -46.31 -11.17
CA LEU A 5 -31.74 -45.48 -10.94
C LEU A 5 -32.17 -44.05 -10.58
N LEU A 6 -32.19 -43.76 -9.28
CA LEU A 6 -32.33 -42.43 -8.70
C LEU A 6 -30.92 -41.82 -8.64
N ILE A 7 -30.57 -40.95 -9.58
CA ILE A 7 -29.33 -40.16 -9.51
C ILE A 7 -29.66 -38.90 -8.72
N ILE A 8 -29.33 -38.92 -7.43
CA ILE A 8 -29.30 -37.74 -6.57
C ILE A 8 -28.04 -36.96 -6.98
N PHE A 9 -28.21 -35.90 -7.78
CA PHE A 9 -27.20 -34.85 -7.87
C PHE A 9 -27.34 -33.97 -6.63
N LEU A 10 -26.58 -34.31 -5.60
CA LEU A 10 -26.33 -33.45 -4.46
C LEU A 10 -25.40 -32.33 -4.93
N PHE A 11 -25.93 -31.28 -5.57
CA PHE A 11 -25.22 -30.01 -5.66
C PHE A 11 -25.19 -29.43 -4.26
N LEU A 12 -24.06 -29.62 -3.56
CA LEU A 12 -23.63 -28.74 -2.50
C LEU A 12 -23.66 -27.32 -3.07
N ILE A 13 -24.69 -26.57 -2.68
CA ILE A 13 -24.76 -25.13 -2.87
C ILE A 13 -23.68 -24.56 -1.93
N LEU A 14 -22.45 -24.45 -2.45
CA LEU A 14 -21.48 -23.51 -1.90
C LEU A 14 -22.16 -22.14 -1.90
N PRO A 15 -22.04 -21.34 -0.83
CA PRO A 15 -22.48 -19.96 -0.88
C PRO A 15 -21.59 -19.25 -1.89
N THR A 16 -22.10 -19.08 -3.11
CA THR A 16 -21.57 -18.08 -4.03
C THR A 16 -21.88 -16.75 -3.39
N VAL A 17 -20.95 -16.25 -2.59
CA VAL A 17 -20.87 -14.83 -2.27
C VAL A 17 -20.71 -14.16 -3.63
N LYS A 18 -21.81 -13.69 -4.21
CA LYS A 18 -21.79 -12.89 -5.44
C LYS A 18 -20.93 -11.67 -5.13
N SER A 19 -19.68 -11.67 -5.56
CA SER A 19 -18.91 -10.44 -5.58
C SER A 19 -19.61 -9.49 -6.56
N LYS A 20 -19.66 -8.21 -6.18
CA LYS A 20 -20.41 -7.17 -6.90
C LYS A 20 -19.40 -6.37 -7.71
N THR A 21 -19.35 -6.62 -9.01
CA THR A 21 -18.69 -5.68 -9.92
C THR A 21 -19.49 -4.37 -9.93
N ASN A 22 -18.86 -3.29 -9.50
CA ASN A 22 -19.42 -1.96 -9.43
C ASN A 22 -18.80 -1.08 -10.51
N TYR A 23 -19.61 -0.17 -11.06
CA TYR A 23 -19.17 0.79 -12.06
C TYR A 23 -19.31 2.19 -11.51
N PHE A 24 -18.21 2.92 -11.50
CA PHE A 24 -18.17 4.33 -11.15
C PHE A 24 -18.20 5.16 -12.44
N THR A 25 -18.92 6.27 -12.43
CA THR A 25 -18.99 7.22 -13.55
C THR A 25 -18.85 8.64 -13.01
N TYR A 26 -18.07 9.47 -13.70
CA TYR A 26 -17.98 10.89 -13.41
C TYR A 26 -18.02 11.70 -14.69
N GLU A 27 -18.83 12.76 -14.67
CA GLU A 27 -18.93 13.76 -15.74
C GLU A 27 -18.08 14.96 -15.37
N GLU A 28 -17.09 15.27 -16.20
CA GLU A 28 -16.31 16.49 -16.02
C GLU A 28 -17.16 17.74 -16.29
N LYS A 29 -16.96 18.80 -15.53
CA LYS A 29 -17.72 20.06 -15.70
C LYS A 29 -17.14 20.97 -16.78
N GLN A 30 -15.85 20.82 -17.08
CA GLN A 30 -15.16 21.62 -18.09
C GLN A 30 -15.59 21.17 -19.49
N THR A 31 -16.15 22.10 -20.27
CA THR A 31 -16.69 21.83 -21.63
C THR A 31 -16.01 22.64 -22.73
N GLU A 32 -15.09 23.54 -22.38
CA GLU A 32 -14.43 24.43 -23.36
C GLU A 32 -13.46 23.68 -24.28
N ASN A 33 -12.81 22.62 -23.79
CA ASN A 33 -11.92 21.79 -24.59
C ASN A 33 -12.71 20.66 -25.26
N PRO A 34 -12.68 20.55 -26.61
CA PRO A 34 -13.39 19.51 -27.33
C PRO A 34 -12.79 18.11 -27.16
N ASN A 35 -11.54 18.01 -26.68
CA ASN A 35 -10.91 16.73 -26.39
C ASN A 35 -11.48 16.12 -25.11
N SER A 36 -11.79 14.82 -25.16
CA SER A 36 -12.26 14.06 -24.00
C SER A 36 -11.24 14.06 -22.86
N PRO A 37 -11.70 14.12 -21.59
CA PRO A 37 -10.83 13.91 -20.45
C PRO A 37 -10.29 12.48 -20.47
N LYS A 38 -9.09 12.30 -19.93
CA LYS A 38 -8.40 11.03 -19.83
C LYS A 38 -7.97 10.80 -18.39
N VAL A 39 -8.32 9.63 -17.84
CA VAL A 39 -7.74 9.19 -16.55
C VAL A 39 -6.32 8.74 -16.82
N PHE A 40 -5.34 9.59 -16.52
CA PHE A 40 -3.95 9.32 -16.86
C PHE A 40 -3.31 8.29 -15.92
N MET A 41 -3.66 8.39 -14.64
CA MET A 41 -3.09 7.60 -13.55
C MET A 41 -4.07 7.55 -12.39
N THR A 42 -3.97 6.46 -11.63
CA THR A 42 -4.64 6.32 -10.34
C THR A 42 -3.64 5.96 -9.24
N ASP A 43 -3.95 6.31 -8.00
CA ASP A 43 -3.24 5.83 -6.80
C ASP A 43 -4.24 5.77 -5.63
N PHE A 44 -3.82 5.31 -4.45
CA PHE A 44 -4.72 5.15 -3.31
C PHE A 44 -4.06 5.40 -1.95
N PHE A 45 -4.89 5.80 -0.99
CA PHE A 45 -4.58 5.88 0.44
C PHE A 45 -4.94 4.58 1.15
N ASP A 46 -4.45 4.42 2.39
CA ASP A 46 -4.61 3.17 3.13
C ASP A 46 -6.06 2.93 3.61
N ASP A 47 -6.91 3.95 3.54
CA ASP A 47 -8.35 3.93 3.83
C ASP A 47 -9.22 3.56 2.61
N ASN A 48 -8.58 3.18 1.48
CA ASN A 48 -9.20 2.87 0.18
C ASN A 48 -9.71 4.08 -0.61
N THR A 49 -9.40 5.30 -0.18
CA THR A 49 -9.65 6.50 -0.98
C THR A 49 -8.78 6.47 -2.23
N ILE A 50 -9.40 6.62 -3.39
CA ILE A 50 -8.73 6.58 -4.71
C ILE A 50 -8.44 8.01 -5.16
N ILE A 51 -7.29 8.24 -5.76
CA ILE A 51 -7.00 9.45 -6.51
C ILE A 51 -6.96 9.14 -8.00
N ALA A 52 -7.53 10.02 -8.82
CA ALA A 52 -7.44 9.95 -10.27
C ALA A 52 -6.89 11.27 -10.81
N GLN A 53 -5.78 11.19 -11.55
CA GLN A 53 -5.25 12.32 -12.30
C GLN A 53 -5.95 12.41 -13.65
N ILE A 54 -6.64 13.52 -13.89
CA ILE A 54 -7.33 13.77 -15.15
C ILE A 54 -6.45 14.66 -16.02
N VAL A 55 -6.31 14.31 -17.29
CA VAL A 55 -5.61 15.14 -18.27
C VAL A 55 -6.46 15.31 -19.52
N ARG A 56 -6.26 16.44 -20.21
CA ARG A 56 -6.82 16.70 -21.53
C ARG A 56 -5.71 17.13 -22.46
N LYS A 57 -5.76 16.64 -23.69
CA LYS A 57 -4.89 17.14 -24.75
C LYS A 57 -5.22 18.61 -25.02
N ASP A 58 -4.20 19.44 -25.12
CA ASP A 58 -4.37 20.84 -25.50
C ASP A 58 -4.78 20.92 -26.98
N TYR A 59 -5.96 21.49 -27.26
CA TYR A 59 -6.49 21.59 -28.62
C TYR A 59 -5.88 22.75 -29.42
N LEU A 60 -5.19 23.68 -28.76
CA LEU A 60 -4.54 24.83 -29.38
C LEU A 60 -3.12 24.51 -29.86
N ILE A 61 -2.51 23.42 -29.36
CA ILE A 61 -1.15 23.02 -29.69
C ILE A 61 -1.18 21.85 -30.67
N PRO A 62 -0.64 22.00 -31.90
CA PRO A 62 -0.58 20.90 -32.86
C PRO A 62 0.36 19.79 -32.34
N GLU A 63 0.07 18.55 -32.72
CA GLU A 63 0.95 17.42 -32.39
C GLU A 63 2.29 17.57 -33.10
N ASN A 64 3.36 17.41 -32.33
CA ASN A 64 4.70 17.24 -32.84
C ASN A 64 5.09 15.77 -32.65
N ASN A 65 5.85 15.20 -33.59
CA ASN A 65 6.29 13.81 -33.50
C ASN A 65 7.00 13.55 -32.16
N GLY A 66 6.38 12.71 -31.32
CA GLY A 66 6.92 12.28 -30.02
C GLY A 66 6.59 13.18 -28.82
N VAL A 67 5.83 14.26 -28.99
CA VAL A 67 5.40 15.14 -27.88
C VAL A 67 3.91 15.48 -27.98
N THR A 68 3.17 15.21 -26.91
CA THR A 68 1.75 15.54 -26.79
C THR A 68 1.53 16.47 -25.61
N CYS A 69 1.19 17.73 -25.87
CA CYS A 69 0.92 18.69 -24.81
C CYS A 69 -0.52 18.62 -24.30
N LEU A 70 -0.65 18.84 -23.01
CA LEU A 70 -1.85 18.77 -22.20
C LEU A 70 -2.25 20.17 -21.77
N GLU A 71 -3.50 20.32 -21.34
CA GLU A 71 -3.93 21.51 -20.62
C GLU A 71 -3.07 21.74 -19.38
N LYS A 72 -2.81 23.01 -19.10
CA LYS A 72 -1.91 23.44 -18.04
C LYS A 72 -2.61 23.50 -16.69
N PHE A 73 -3.32 22.43 -16.35
CA PHE A 73 -4.04 22.26 -15.09
C PHE A 73 -3.58 20.97 -14.43
N LEU A 74 -3.33 21.04 -13.13
CA LEU A 74 -3.28 19.85 -12.29
C LEU A 74 -4.71 19.55 -11.84
N SER A 75 -5.31 18.54 -12.45
CA SER A 75 -6.69 18.11 -12.21
C SER A 75 -6.71 16.78 -11.47
N ILE A 76 -7.19 16.80 -10.24
CA ILE A 76 -7.28 15.61 -9.37
C ILE A 76 -8.73 15.40 -8.95
N ARG A 77 -9.13 14.13 -8.91
CA ARG A 77 -10.40 13.67 -8.35
C ARG A 77 -10.09 12.68 -7.23
N THR A 78 -10.53 12.99 -6.02
CA THR A 78 -10.40 12.15 -4.83
C THR A 78 -11.74 11.47 -4.60
N ILE A 79 -11.76 10.15 -4.65
CA ILE A 79 -12.97 9.32 -4.54
C ILE A 79 -12.89 8.57 -3.23
N HIS A 80 -13.70 8.98 -2.26
CA HIS A 80 -13.74 8.33 -0.95
C HIS A 80 -14.54 7.03 -1.02
N PHE A 81 -14.28 6.14 -0.06
CA PHE A 81 -14.96 4.84 0.02
C PHE A 81 -16.49 4.97 0.16
N ASN A 82 -16.98 6.03 0.80
CA ASN A 82 -18.41 6.33 0.94
C ASN A 82 -19.06 6.85 -0.37
N GLY A 83 -18.28 7.01 -1.43
CA GLY A 83 -18.71 7.52 -2.73
C GLY A 83 -18.69 9.05 -2.85
N SER A 84 -18.31 9.80 -1.81
CA SER A 84 -18.10 11.25 -1.92
C SER A 84 -16.88 11.54 -2.79
N ILE A 85 -16.92 12.68 -3.47
CA ILE A 85 -15.88 13.09 -4.40
C ILE A 85 -15.44 14.52 -4.06
N GLU A 86 -14.15 14.68 -3.85
CA GLU A 86 -13.49 15.97 -3.82
C GLU A 86 -12.72 16.17 -5.12
N ALA A 87 -12.72 17.38 -5.66
CA ALA A 87 -12.11 17.67 -6.93
C ALA A 87 -11.51 19.07 -6.93
N PHE A 88 -10.33 19.19 -7.52
CA PHE A 88 -9.73 20.48 -7.83
C PHE A 88 -9.11 20.47 -9.22
N ASP A 89 -9.06 21.66 -9.82
CA ASP A 89 -8.41 21.94 -11.09
C ASP A 89 -7.58 23.21 -10.89
N ILE A 90 -6.26 23.07 -10.72
CA ILE A 90 -5.41 24.21 -10.39
C ILE A 90 -4.49 24.54 -11.58
N PRO A 91 -4.52 25.78 -12.08
CA PRO A 91 -3.62 26.24 -13.13
C PRO A 91 -2.13 26.08 -12.78
N ALA A 92 -1.32 25.78 -13.78
CA ALA A 92 0.13 25.60 -13.65
C ALA A 92 0.85 26.83 -13.09
N ASP A 93 0.43 28.03 -13.46
CA ASP A 93 1.01 29.30 -12.99
C ASP A 93 0.72 29.56 -11.51
N VAL A 94 -0.46 29.19 -11.02
CA VAL A 94 -0.81 29.23 -9.58
C VAL A 94 0.08 28.26 -8.79
N LEU A 95 0.35 27.07 -9.33
CA LEU A 95 1.25 26.09 -8.70
C LEU A 95 2.73 26.45 -8.90
N GLY A 96 3.07 27.40 -9.76
CA GLY A 96 4.45 27.71 -10.13
C GLY A 96 5.15 26.57 -10.88
N ILE A 97 4.41 25.75 -11.63
CA ILE A 97 4.95 24.68 -12.47
C ILE A 97 5.15 25.23 -13.89
N GLN A 98 6.37 25.10 -14.42
CA GLN A 98 6.66 25.55 -15.78
C GLN A 98 5.90 24.73 -16.82
N SER A 99 5.42 25.39 -17.88
CA SER A 99 4.51 24.81 -18.87
C SER A 99 5.04 23.55 -19.58
N PHE A 100 6.36 23.37 -19.70
CA PHE A 100 6.92 22.20 -20.39
C PHE A 100 6.62 20.88 -19.67
N ASN A 101 6.29 20.92 -18.37
CA ASN A 101 5.89 19.74 -17.60
C ASN A 101 4.53 19.18 -18.05
N PHE A 102 3.70 20.00 -18.69
CA PHE A 102 2.40 19.58 -19.22
C PHE A 102 2.50 19.02 -20.63
N CYS A 103 3.66 18.49 -21.02
CA CYS A 103 3.83 17.80 -22.28
C CYS A 103 4.34 16.39 -22.05
N LEU A 104 3.57 15.41 -22.54
CA LEU A 104 3.95 14.00 -22.54
C LEU A 104 5.05 13.78 -23.57
N ILE A 105 6.14 13.12 -23.17
CA ILE A 105 7.31 12.91 -24.01
C ILE A 105 7.49 11.42 -24.26
N PHE A 106 7.61 11.02 -25.53
CA PHE A 106 7.97 9.65 -25.89
C PHE A 106 9.49 9.49 -25.88
N ALA A 107 10.01 8.77 -24.89
CA ALA A 107 11.44 8.55 -24.72
C ALA A 107 11.71 7.12 -24.23
N LEU A 108 12.78 6.50 -24.75
CA LEU A 108 13.18 5.12 -24.42
C LEU A 108 12.04 4.09 -24.62
N GLY A 109 11.22 4.28 -25.65
CA GLY A 109 10.08 3.41 -25.97
C GLY A 109 8.87 3.58 -25.05
N LEU A 110 8.86 4.56 -24.15
CA LEU A 110 7.82 4.78 -23.16
C LEU A 110 7.26 6.21 -23.22
N LEU A 111 5.95 6.34 -22.97
CA LEU A 111 5.28 7.63 -22.84
C LEU A 111 5.46 8.16 -21.40
N ARG A 112 6.28 9.19 -21.25
CA ARG A 112 6.67 9.80 -19.97
C ARG A 112 5.82 11.05 -19.69
N ASN A 113 5.28 11.14 -18.48
CA ASN A 113 4.65 12.36 -17.97
C ASN A 113 5.62 13.03 -16.98
N PRO A 114 6.05 14.28 -17.21
CA PRO A 114 6.87 14.99 -16.24
C PRO A 114 6.22 15.17 -14.87
N ILE A 115 4.88 15.21 -14.81
CA ILE A 115 4.15 15.35 -13.56
C ILE A 115 3.72 13.97 -13.06
N GLN A 116 4.24 13.56 -11.91
CA GLN A 116 3.76 12.38 -11.20
C GLN A 116 3.04 12.80 -9.92
N VAL A 117 2.09 12.00 -9.48
CA VAL A 117 1.23 12.26 -8.31
C VAL A 117 1.13 10.98 -7.51
N TYR A 118 1.41 11.07 -6.21
CA TYR A 118 1.38 9.93 -5.30
C TYR A 118 0.51 10.24 -4.09
N ALA A 119 -0.36 9.30 -3.72
CA ALA A 119 -1.05 9.32 -2.44
C ALA A 119 -0.02 8.94 -1.35
N ILE A 120 0.71 9.92 -0.81
CA ILE A 120 1.96 9.67 -0.06
C ILE A 120 1.71 9.34 1.41
N LYS A 121 0.79 10.07 2.02
CA LYS A 121 0.35 9.99 3.42
C LYS A 121 -1.10 10.45 3.46
N ASN A 122 -1.92 9.90 4.36
CA ASN A 122 -3.35 10.26 4.43
C ASN A 122 -3.56 11.78 4.35
N ASN A 123 -4.48 12.21 3.50
CA ASN A 123 -4.81 13.60 3.20
C ASN A 123 -3.76 14.42 2.44
N PHE A 124 -2.61 13.84 2.06
CA PHE A 124 -1.55 14.53 1.34
C PHE A 124 -1.16 13.83 0.04
N LEU A 125 -1.04 14.62 -1.02
CA LEU A 125 -0.53 14.22 -2.32
C LEU A 125 0.91 14.72 -2.46
N LEU A 126 1.82 13.86 -2.90
CA LEU A 126 3.13 14.27 -3.38
C LEU A 126 3.06 14.44 -4.90
N VAL A 127 3.38 15.63 -5.40
CA VAL A 127 3.47 15.92 -6.82
C VAL A 127 4.92 16.18 -7.19
N THR A 128 5.50 15.38 -8.08
CA THR A 128 6.85 15.63 -8.61
C THR A 128 6.75 16.29 -9.99
N TYR A 129 7.69 17.19 -10.26
CA TYR A 129 7.78 17.95 -11.51
C TYR A 129 9.20 18.50 -11.68
N THR A 130 9.52 19.06 -12.84
CA THR A 130 10.86 19.61 -13.11
C THR A 130 10.81 21.13 -13.26
N THR A 131 11.88 21.81 -12.86
CA THR A 131 12.09 23.23 -13.15
C THR A 131 13.42 23.43 -13.87
N ALA A 132 13.50 24.46 -14.70
CA ALA A 132 14.71 24.83 -15.42
C ALA A 132 14.91 26.34 -15.34
N THR A 133 16.13 26.76 -14.98
CA THR A 133 16.51 28.19 -15.04
C THR A 133 16.66 28.65 -16.49
N ASN A 134 17.08 27.75 -17.40
CA ASN A 134 17.10 27.98 -18.83
C ASN A 134 16.55 26.76 -19.58
N ILE A 135 15.33 26.88 -20.13
CA ILE A 135 14.64 25.80 -20.86
C ILE A 135 15.42 25.33 -22.12
N SER A 136 16.35 26.13 -22.65
CA SER A 136 17.21 25.73 -23.77
C SER A 136 18.46 24.96 -23.36
N ASP A 137 18.75 24.88 -22.06
CA ASP A 137 19.92 24.20 -21.49
C ASP A 137 19.47 23.11 -20.51
N VAL A 138 19.52 21.86 -20.96
CA VAL A 138 19.05 20.71 -20.17
C VAL A 138 19.88 20.49 -18.91
N SER A 139 21.11 21.02 -18.83
CA SER A 139 21.93 20.91 -17.61
C SER A 139 21.38 21.73 -16.44
N THR A 140 20.43 22.63 -16.70
CA THR A 140 19.79 23.46 -15.68
C THR A 140 18.48 22.87 -15.12
N TYR A 141 18.15 21.65 -15.50
CA TYR A 141 16.91 20.98 -15.12
C TYR A 141 17.06 20.31 -13.76
N ASP A 142 16.16 20.66 -12.86
CA ASP A 142 16.10 20.18 -11.48
C ASP A 142 14.71 19.61 -11.17
N ASP A 143 14.66 18.42 -10.58
CA ASP A 143 13.43 17.82 -10.11
C ASP A 143 13.03 18.42 -8.76
N TYR A 144 11.74 18.72 -8.62
CA TYR A 144 11.11 19.26 -7.43
C TYR A 144 9.96 18.35 -7.02
N ALA A 145 9.63 18.40 -5.73
CA ALA A 145 8.39 17.89 -5.20
C ALA A 145 7.60 19.01 -4.53
N MET A 146 6.28 18.90 -4.58
CA MET A 146 5.37 19.66 -3.73
C MET A 146 4.39 18.74 -3.03
N VAL A 147 4.00 19.12 -1.81
CA VAL A 147 2.93 18.44 -1.07
C VAL A 147 1.68 19.28 -1.18
N LEU A 148 0.59 18.66 -1.62
CA LEU A 148 -0.75 19.24 -1.67
C LEU A 148 -1.64 18.56 -0.63
N ASP A 149 -2.56 19.32 -0.03
CA ASP A 149 -3.72 18.70 0.62
C ASP A 149 -4.78 18.28 -0.42
N LEU A 150 -5.83 17.58 0.02
CA LEU A 150 -6.91 17.11 -0.87
C LEU A 150 -7.75 18.24 -1.48
N ASN A 151 -7.66 19.47 -0.94
CA ASN A 151 -8.27 20.67 -1.53
C ASN A 151 -7.36 21.34 -2.58
N GLY A 152 -6.15 20.80 -2.78
CA GLY A 152 -5.16 21.32 -3.71
C GLY A 152 -4.33 22.49 -3.18
N ASN A 153 -4.38 22.78 -1.87
CA ASN A 153 -3.51 23.81 -1.30
C ASN A 153 -2.08 23.28 -1.17
N VAL A 154 -1.11 24.08 -1.62
CA VAL A 154 0.32 23.77 -1.46
C VAL A 154 0.72 23.92 0.01
N ARG A 155 1.19 22.83 0.61
CA ARG A 155 1.70 22.78 1.99
C ARG A 155 3.19 23.01 2.07
N SER A 156 3.94 22.43 1.14
CA SER A 156 5.40 22.59 1.06
C SER A 156 5.92 22.28 -0.33
N LYS A 157 7.16 22.73 -0.59
CA LYS A 157 7.93 22.41 -1.80
C LYS A 157 9.37 22.11 -1.41
N ILE A 158 10.02 21.21 -2.15
CA ILE A 158 11.42 20.87 -1.95
C ILE A 158 12.10 20.58 -3.29
N LEU A 159 13.34 21.02 -3.42
CA LEU A 159 14.23 20.57 -4.49
C LEU A 159 14.61 19.13 -4.21
N LEU A 160 14.42 18.21 -5.16
CA LEU A 160 14.84 16.82 -5.03
C LEU A 160 16.29 16.62 -5.53
N GLY A 161 16.74 17.45 -6.47
CA GLY A 161 18.08 17.42 -7.06
C GLY A 161 18.02 17.57 -8.58
N HIS A 162 19.15 17.37 -9.25
CA HIS A 162 19.23 17.45 -10.71
C HIS A 162 18.35 16.40 -11.40
N SER A 163 17.65 16.81 -12.45
CA SER A 163 16.88 15.89 -13.31
C SER A 163 17.82 15.01 -14.14
N TYR A 164 17.36 13.82 -14.47
CA TYR A 164 18.09 12.99 -15.42
C TYR A 164 18.02 13.58 -16.84
N VAL A 165 19.20 13.79 -17.42
CA VAL A 165 19.35 14.28 -18.80
C VAL A 165 20.34 13.45 -19.60
N ASP A 166 20.09 13.36 -20.91
CA ASP A 166 21.02 12.86 -21.91
C ASP A 166 21.82 14.05 -22.47
N LEU A 167 23.02 14.25 -21.92
CA LEU A 167 23.89 15.36 -22.33
C LEU A 167 24.50 15.17 -23.72
N ILE A 168 24.57 13.93 -24.24
CA ILE A 168 25.11 13.67 -25.57
C ILE A 168 24.17 14.22 -26.64
N ASN A 169 22.86 13.98 -26.47
CA ASN A 169 21.83 14.45 -27.39
C ASN A 169 21.19 15.78 -26.97
N ASN A 170 21.64 16.36 -25.84
CA ASN A 170 21.05 17.54 -25.22
C ASN A 170 19.53 17.39 -25.00
N LYS A 171 19.12 16.27 -24.40
CA LYS A 171 17.71 15.92 -24.18
C LYS A 171 17.42 15.72 -22.70
N TRP A 172 16.36 16.35 -22.22
CA TRP A 172 15.76 16.01 -20.94
C TRP A 172 14.88 14.76 -21.08
N ILE A 173 15.02 13.82 -20.15
CA ILE A 173 14.20 12.61 -20.10
C ILE A 173 13.48 12.63 -18.75
N PRO A 174 12.19 13.06 -18.72
CA PRO A 174 11.44 13.12 -17.47
C PRO A 174 11.15 11.74 -16.89
N TYR A 175 10.75 11.73 -15.62
CA TYR A 175 10.23 10.56 -14.93
C TYR A 175 11.19 9.36 -15.04
N GLN A 176 12.44 9.60 -14.62
CA GLN A 176 13.48 8.57 -14.45
C GLN A 176 13.64 8.16 -12.99
N ASP A 177 13.07 8.93 -12.07
CA ASP A 177 13.02 8.57 -10.66
C ASP A 177 11.87 7.62 -10.33
N ALA A 178 12.06 6.86 -9.26
CA ALA A 178 11.04 6.01 -8.66
C ALA A 178 10.78 6.47 -7.22
N ILE A 179 9.51 6.49 -6.83
CA ILE A 179 9.06 6.79 -5.47
C ILE A 179 8.50 5.50 -4.85
N VAL A 180 9.15 5.04 -3.79
CA VAL A 180 8.76 3.85 -3.02
C VAL A 180 8.22 4.32 -1.68
N LYS A 181 6.90 4.21 -1.52
CA LYS A 181 6.16 4.61 -0.32
C LYS A 181 6.52 3.63 0.80
N ASN A 182 6.83 4.13 1.99
CA ASN A 182 7.13 3.24 3.12
C ASN A 182 5.89 2.41 3.50
N VAL A 183 6.08 1.24 4.12
CA VAL A 183 4.97 0.41 4.61
C VAL A 183 4.11 1.19 5.59
N ASP A 184 4.74 1.94 6.48
CA ASP A 184 4.09 2.95 7.31
C ASP A 184 4.25 4.31 6.65
N ARG A 185 3.15 4.85 6.12
CA ARG A 185 3.14 6.14 5.41
C ARG A 185 3.65 7.31 6.27
N ASN A 186 3.65 7.18 7.59
CA ASN A 186 4.20 8.19 8.48
C ASN A 186 5.74 8.21 8.48
N LYS A 187 6.39 7.12 8.06
CA LYS A 187 7.84 7.01 7.86
C LYS A 187 8.29 7.55 6.50
N GLY A 188 7.36 8.02 5.67
CA GLY A 188 7.65 8.73 4.43
C GLY A 188 7.93 7.82 3.23
N PHE A 189 8.97 8.13 2.45
CA PHE A 189 9.24 7.45 1.18
C PHE A 189 10.71 7.50 0.78
N LEU A 190 11.10 6.54 -0.07
CA LEU A 190 12.39 6.51 -0.75
C LEU A 190 12.22 7.04 -2.17
N ARG A 191 13.10 7.95 -2.58
CA ARG A 191 13.31 8.32 -3.97
C ARG A 191 14.59 7.66 -4.48
N LEU A 192 14.53 7.13 -5.69
CA LEU A 192 15.69 6.60 -6.39
C LEU A 192 15.77 7.26 -7.76
N VAL A 193 16.95 7.74 -8.15
CA VAL A 193 17.14 8.39 -9.45
C VAL A 193 18.49 7.99 -10.07
N PRO A 194 18.54 7.61 -11.36
CA PRO A 194 19.81 7.42 -12.05
C PRO A 194 20.61 8.71 -12.09
N LYS A 195 21.91 8.64 -11.84
CA LYS A 195 22.78 9.81 -11.91
C LYS A 195 23.31 10.00 -13.34
N THR A 196 23.02 11.16 -13.93
CA THR A 196 23.39 11.49 -15.31
C THR A 196 24.87 11.21 -15.62
N ASN A 197 25.12 10.59 -16.78
CA ASN A 197 26.45 10.23 -17.29
C ASN A 197 27.29 9.33 -16.36
N THR A 198 26.66 8.61 -15.43
CA THR A 198 27.33 7.65 -14.57
C THR A 198 26.58 6.33 -14.57
N ASN A 199 27.24 5.25 -14.16
CA ASN A 199 26.59 3.98 -13.85
C ASN A 199 26.21 3.93 -12.37
N GLU A 200 25.66 5.02 -11.83
CA GLU A 200 25.31 5.15 -10.41
C GLU A 200 23.83 5.50 -10.25
N VAL A 201 23.26 5.13 -9.09
CA VAL A 201 21.90 5.49 -8.67
C VAL A 201 22.00 6.23 -7.35
N ILE A 202 21.25 7.32 -7.22
CA ILE A 202 21.12 8.11 -6.00
C ILE A 202 19.86 7.66 -5.26
N LEU A 203 20.00 7.41 -3.96
CA LEU A 203 18.94 7.05 -3.04
C LEU A 203 18.75 8.17 -2.02
N GLN A 204 17.51 8.59 -1.80
CA GLN A 204 17.14 9.67 -0.88
C GLN A 204 15.90 9.27 -0.07
N GLN A 205 15.99 9.30 1.25
CA GLN A 205 14.83 9.10 2.13
C GLN A 205 14.20 10.44 2.50
N PHE A 206 12.88 10.52 2.43
CA PHE A 206 12.10 11.71 2.75
C PHE A 206 10.98 11.37 3.74
N ILE A 207 10.56 12.37 4.51
CA ILE A 207 9.39 12.30 5.38
C ILE A 207 8.43 13.46 5.10
N VAL A 208 7.13 13.21 5.24
CA VAL A 208 6.09 14.25 5.20
C VAL A 208 5.48 14.37 6.60
N THR A 209 5.67 15.53 7.23
CA THR A 209 5.13 15.80 8.58
C THR A 209 3.60 15.87 8.56
N ASP A 210 2.97 15.86 9.75
CA ASP A 210 1.51 15.97 9.86
C ASP A 210 0.95 17.30 9.34
N ASP A 211 1.79 18.35 9.28
CA ASP A 211 1.45 19.65 8.68
C ASP A 211 1.65 19.68 7.15
N GLY A 212 2.06 18.57 6.54
CA GLY A 212 2.31 18.46 5.10
C GLY A 212 3.66 19.06 4.66
N ILE A 213 4.65 19.13 5.56
CA ILE A 213 6.01 19.59 5.22
C ILE A 213 6.87 18.39 4.81
N VAL A 214 7.37 18.40 3.57
CA VAL A 214 8.34 17.41 3.09
C VAL A 214 9.77 17.80 3.49
N ASN A 215 10.50 16.86 4.06
CA ASN A 215 11.89 17.02 4.51
C ASN A 215 12.74 15.82 4.11
N TYR A 216 14.05 16.05 3.94
CA TYR A 216 15.03 14.97 3.90
C TYR A 216 15.10 14.27 5.25
N LEU A 217 15.12 12.94 5.21
CA LEU A 217 15.34 12.11 6.39
C LEU A 217 16.84 11.78 6.54
N THR A 218 17.52 11.55 5.42
CA THR A 218 18.96 11.21 5.37
C THR A 218 19.67 12.03 4.29
N ALA A 219 21.00 12.05 4.31
CA ALA A 219 21.77 12.49 3.15
C ALA A 219 21.56 11.53 1.95
N GLU A 220 21.99 11.99 0.77
CA GLU A 220 22.02 11.18 -0.45
C GLU A 220 22.99 10.01 -0.32
N VAL A 221 22.53 8.82 -0.71
CA VAL A 221 23.37 7.62 -0.80
C VAL A 221 23.54 7.25 -2.26
N ILE A 222 24.80 7.08 -2.69
CA ILE A 222 25.12 6.73 -4.07
C ILE A 222 25.54 5.26 -4.11
N ILE A 223 24.88 4.48 -4.95
CA ILE A 223 25.22 3.08 -5.20
C ILE A 223 25.58 2.85 -6.67
N PRO A 224 26.45 1.86 -6.99
CA PRO A 224 26.60 1.40 -8.35
C PRO A 224 25.25 0.93 -8.91
N SER A 225 24.96 1.30 -10.14
CA SER A 225 23.78 0.83 -10.85
C SER A 225 23.87 -0.68 -11.01
N PRO A 226 22.83 -1.42 -10.59
CA PRO A 226 22.76 -2.86 -10.80
C PRO A 226 22.84 -3.29 -12.28
N ASN A 227 22.68 -2.34 -13.21
CA ASN A 227 22.59 -2.58 -14.65
C ASN A 227 23.91 -2.35 -15.42
N SER A 228 25.04 -2.27 -14.72
CA SER A 228 26.25 -1.66 -15.33
C SER A 228 26.98 -2.49 -16.40
N ASN A 229 26.68 -3.79 -16.60
CA ASN A 229 27.30 -4.63 -17.66
C ASN A 229 26.47 -5.85 -18.15
N THR A 230 25.31 -6.12 -17.54
CA THR A 230 24.47 -7.31 -17.76
C THR A 230 23.01 -6.88 -17.93
N VAL A 231 22.20 -7.68 -18.63
CA VAL A 231 20.76 -7.37 -18.73
C VAL A 231 20.13 -7.66 -17.37
N SER A 232 19.68 -6.59 -16.71
CA SER A 232 19.22 -6.61 -15.33
C SER A 232 17.88 -5.90 -15.22
N ILE A 233 16.92 -6.55 -14.58
CA ILE A 233 15.64 -5.94 -14.18
C ILE A 233 15.76 -5.58 -12.72
N VAL A 234 15.30 -4.39 -12.36
CA VAL A 234 15.36 -3.87 -11.00
C VAL A 234 13.95 -3.62 -10.50
N ASP A 235 13.71 -3.97 -9.25
CA ASP A 235 12.51 -3.67 -8.50
C ASP A 235 12.87 -3.07 -7.13
N TYR A 236 11.97 -2.30 -6.54
CA TYR A 236 12.24 -1.57 -5.30
C TYR A 236 11.03 -1.69 -4.37
N VAL A 237 11.26 -2.16 -3.15
CA VAL A 237 10.17 -2.42 -2.19
C VAL A 237 10.49 -1.82 -0.82
N ALA A 238 9.46 -1.39 -0.11
CA ALA A 238 9.54 -1.14 1.31
C ALA A 238 9.53 -2.47 2.08
N MET A 239 10.09 -2.47 3.28
CA MET A 239 10.16 -3.64 4.17
C MET A 239 9.41 -3.41 5.48
N MET A 240 9.06 -4.50 6.19
CA MET A 240 8.23 -4.44 7.39
C MET A 240 8.95 -3.76 8.57
N ASP A 241 10.28 -3.78 8.57
CA ASP A 241 11.11 -3.05 9.52
C ASP A 241 11.18 -1.53 9.22
N GLY A 242 10.51 -1.08 8.16
CA GLY A 242 10.52 0.30 7.66
C GLY A 242 11.69 0.62 6.73
N GLY A 243 12.61 -0.32 6.49
CA GLY A 243 13.67 -0.17 5.49
C GLY A 243 13.17 -0.36 4.06
N TYR A 244 14.13 -0.45 3.15
CA TYR A 244 13.90 -0.65 1.72
C TYR A 244 14.84 -1.72 1.15
N ALA A 245 14.37 -2.48 0.18
CA ALA A 245 15.18 -3.40 -0.60
C ALA A 245 15.20 -2.99 -2.07
N ILE A 246 16.40 -2.95 -2.65
CA ILE A 246 16.65 -2.82 -4.07
C ILE A 246 16.97 -4.21 -4.61
N LEU A 247 16.06 -4.77 -5.39
CA LEU A 247 16.15 -6.12 -5.91
C LEU A 247 16.50 -6.08 -7.38
N TYR A 248 17.39 -6.95 -7.82
CA TYR A 248 17.75 -7.00 -9.22
C TYR A 248 18.14 -8.39 -9.69
N THR A 249 17.84 -8.65 -10.96
CA THR A 249 18.31 -9.85 -11.64
C THR A 249 19.64 -9.57 -12.32
N ASN A 250 20.49 -10.57 -12.40
CA ASN A 250 21.67 -10.53 -13.24
C ASN A 250 21.80 -11.88 -13.94
N TYR A 251 22.02 -11.88 -15.25
CA TYR A 251 22.29 -13.10 -16.00
C TYR A 251 23.34 -12.87 -17.10
N MET A 252 24.10 -13.93 -17.38
CA MET A 252 25.11 -13.97 -18.44
C MET A 252 24.50 -14.51 -19.72
N ASN A 253 24.56 -13.72 -20.79
CA ASN A 253 23.97 -14.05 -22.09
C ASN A 253 24.80 -15.06 -22.91
N SER A 254 25.67 -15.85 -22.27
CA SER A 254 26.63 -16.69 -22.99
C SER A 254 25.96 -17.95 -23.54
N GLN A 255 25.57 -17.91 -24.82
CA GLN A 255 25.18 -19.10 -25.58
C GLN A 255 26.38 -20.04 -25.89
N THR A 256 27.61 -19.71 -25.48
CA THR A 256 28.83 -20.32 -26.06
C THR A 256 30.01 -20.60 -25.12
N ILE A 257 29.89 -20.51 -23.79
CA ILE A 257 31.02 -20.89 -22.90
C ILE A 257 30.79 -22.31 -22.37
N PRO A 258 31.64 -23.30 -22.71
CA PRO A 258 31.63 -24.57 -21.99
C PRO A 258 31.93 -24.26 -20.52
N GLN A 259 31.04 -24.64 -19.61
CA GLN A 259 31.27 -24.60 -18.16
C GLN A 259 32.68 -25.16 -17.86
N GLN A 260 33.65 -24.29 -17.61
CA GLN A 260 34.97 -24.70 -17.13
C GLN A 260 35.04 -24.71 -15.60
N ASP A 261 34.12 -24.00 -14.94
CA ASP A 261 34.00 -23.97 -13.47
C ASP A 261 32.58 -24.38 -13.04
N PRO A 262 32.39 -25.52 -12.35
CA PRO A 262 31.09 -25.93 -11.80
C PRO A 262 30.55 -24.98 -10.71
N LEU A 263 31.35 -24.03 -10.21
CA LEU A 263 30.94 -22.99 -9.27
C LEU A 263 30.49 -21.69 -9.96
N SER A 264 30.59 -21.61 -11.30
CA SER A 264 30.09 -20.47 -12.06
C SER A 264 28.56 -20.45 -12.11
N PHE A 265 27.96 -19.31 -11.80
CA PHE A 265 26.52 -19.06 -11.91
C PHE A 265 26.22 -18.28 -13.20
N ASN A 266 25.09 -18.62 -13.83
CA ASN A 266 24.66 -18.02 -15.10
C ASN A 266 23.55 -16.98 -14.91
N GLY A 267 22.95 -16.92 -13.71
CA GLY A 267 22.17 -15.78 -13.29
C GLY A 267 21.45 -15.99 -11.96
N GLY A 268 20.80 -14.95 -11.46
CA GLY A 268 20.18 -14.98 -10.14
C GLY A 268 19.42 -13.70 -9.77
N LEU A 269 18.87 -13.73 -8.56
CA LEU A 269 18.23 -12.61 -7.87
C LEU A 269 19.13 -12.15 -6.73
N TYR A 270 19.38 -10.85 -6.67
CA TYR A 270 20.22 -10.21 -5.67
C TYR A 270 19.48 -9.04 -5.03
N ALA A 271 19.86 -8.70 -3.80
CA ALA A 271 19.27 -7.58 -3.07
C ALA A 271 20.34 -6.68 -2.43
N LEU A 272 20.04 -5.40 -2.38
CA LEU A 272 20.70 -4.40 -1.54
C LEU A 272 19.68 -3.85 -0.55
N PHE A 273 20.06 -3.71 0.71
CA PHE A 273 19.17 -3.28 1.78
C PHE A 273 19.57 -1.90 2.29
N LEU A 274 18.62 -0.98 2.35
CA LEU A 274 18.78 0.35 2.93
C LEU A 274 17.86 0.44 4.15
N GLY A 275 18.45 0.55 5.34
CA GLY A 275 17.68 0.69 6.57
C GLY A 275 16.94 2.03 6.65
N TYR A 276 15.83 2.05 7.39
CA TYR A 276 15.08 3.28 7.68
C TYR A 276 15.98 4.31 8.36
N ASN A 277 16.00 5.54 7.85
CA ASN A 277 16.81 6.62 8.40
C ASN A 277 18.31 6.23 8.54
N LYS A 278 18.81 5.47 7.57
CA LYS A 278 20.23 5.07 7.46
C LYS A 278 20.80 5.51 6.13
N GLU A 279 22.11 5.74 6.12
CA GLU A 279 22.88 6.10 4.93
C GLU A 279 23.74 4.94 4.42
N SER A 280 23.82 3.84 5.18
CA SER A 280 24.58 2.65 4.81
C SER A 280 23.69 1.62 4.12
N VAL A 281 24.15 1.15 2.96
CA VAL A 281 23.53 0.04 2.22
C VAL A 281 24.25 -1.26 2.55
N VAL A 282 23.49 -2.32 2.82
CA VAL A 282 23.99 -3.68 3.09
C VAL A 282 23.77 -4.57 1.88
N GLY A 283 24.80 -5.31 1.46
CA GLY A 283 24.75 -6.25 0.35
C GLY A 283 25.92 -6.08 -0.63
N PRO A 284 25.84 -6.69 -1.83
CA PRO A 284 24.72 -7.46 -2.34
C PRO A 284 24.53 -8.80 -1.61
N VAL A 285 23.28 -9.13 -1.31
CA VAL A 285 22.87 -10.45 -0.77
C VAL A 285 22.35 -11.29 -1.92
N ILE A 286 22.78 -12.55 -1.99
CA ILE A 286 22.30 -13.51 -2.99
C ILE A 286 20.99 -14.12 -2.48
N LEU A 287 19.88 -13.83 -3.15
CA LEU A 287 18.57 -14.41 -2.81
C LEU A 287 18.30 -15.70 -3.60
N TYR A 288 18.75 -15.73 -4.85
CA TYR A 288 18.65 -16.91 -5.71
C TYR A 288 19.79 -16.90 -6.73
N GLN A 289 20.32 -18.07 -7.05
CA GLN A 289 21.30 -18.23 -8.12
C GLN A 289 21.11 -19.57 -8.83
N ASN A 290 21.39 -19.60 -10.12
CA ASN A 290 21.34 -20.80 -10.94
C ASN A 290 22.56 -20.88 -11.85
N SER A 291 23.14 -22.06 -11.97
CA SER A 291 24.26 -22.36 -12.86
C SER A 291 23.81 -22.87 -14.23
N ALA A 292 22.52 -23.13 -14.45
CA ALA A 292 21.99 -23.54 -15.75
C ALA A 292 22.17 -22.41 -16.79
N PRO A 293 22.81 -22.68 -17.94
CA PRO A 293 22.94 -21.71 -19.02
C PRO A 293 21.59 -21.45 -19.70
N GLY A 294 21.46 -20.32 -20.39
CA GLY A 294 20.29 -20.02 -21.23
C GLY A 294 19.03 -19.56 -20.49
N LEU A 295 19.12 -19.30 -19.19
CA LEU A 295 18.04 -18.69 -18.41
C LEU A 295 18.07 -17.17 -18.56
N MET A 296 16.92 -16.60 -18.94
CA MET A 296 16.68 -15.16 -18.96
C MET A 296 15.58 -14.81 -17.96
N PHE A 297 15.71 -13.63 -17.33
CA PHE A 297 14.73 -13.14 -16.37
C PHE A 297 14.02 -11.90 -16.92
N PRO A 298 12.95 -12.06 -17.74
CA PRO A 298 12.28 -10.94 -18.41
C PRO A 298 11.34 -10.11 -17.52
N LEU A 299 10.98 -10.59 -16.32
CA LEU A 299 10.17 -9.84 -15.35
C LEU A 299 10.59 -10.17 -13.92
N LEU A 300 10.52 -9.18 -13.04
CA LEU A 300 10.70 -9.29 -11.59
C LEU A 300 9.56 -8.53 -10.93
N ASN A 301 8.88 -9.15 -9.98
CA ASN A 301 7.86 -8.50 -9.17
C ASN A 301 8.01 -8.91 -7.71
N CYS A 302 8.27 -7.94 -6.84
CA CYS A 302 8.51 -8.16 -5.43
C CYS A 302 7.50 -7.38 -4.59
N GLN A 303 7.01 -8.00 -3.52
CA GLN A 303 6.10 -7.36 -2.57
C GLN A 303 6.03 -8.15 -1.26
N PHE A 304 5.30 -7.63 -0.29
CA PHE A 304 5.03 -8.33 0.96
C PHE A 304 4.26 -9.63 0.74
N THR A 305 4.57 -10.63 1.56
CA THR A 305 3.69 -11.77 1.76
C THR A 305 2.72 -11.47 2.90
N TYR A 306 1.44 -11.77 2.69
CA TYR A 306 0.37 -11.56 3.67
C TYR A 306 -0.06 -12.87 4.36
N VAL A 307 0.32 -14.01 3.80
CA VAL A 307 0.05 -15.35 4.33
C VAL A 307 1.23 -15.83 5.18
N ASP A 308 2.44 -15.62 4.66
CA ASP A 308 3.70 -15.88 5.36
C ASP A 308 4.27 -14.56 5.94
N VAL A 309 5.57 -14.49 6.24
CA VAL A 309 6.23 -13.28 6.76
C VAL A 309 7.37 -12.81 5.86
N GLY A 310 7.60 -11.49 5.82
CA GLY A 310 8.70 -10.89 5.05
C GLY A 310 8.27 -10.50 3.63
N GLN A 311 9.10 -10.87 2.65
CA GLN A 311 8.96 -10.49 1.25
C GLN A 311 8.88 -11.70 0.33
N THR A 312 8.13 -11.55 -0.76
CA THR A 312 8.04 -12.50 -1.85
C THR A 312 8.42 -11.82 -3.17
N CYS A 313 9.40 -12.37 -3.86
CA CYS A 313 9.71 -12.03 -5.24
C CYS A 313 9.31 -13.15 -6.17
N ILE A 314 8.68 -12.78 -7.29
CA ILE A 314 8.36 -13.69 -8.37
C ILE A 314 9.13 -13.26 -9.61
N LEU A 315 9.99 -14.16 -10.07
CA LEU A 315 10.74 -14.01 -11.31
C LEU A 315 10.00 -14.74 -12.43
N SER A 316 9.79 -14.08 -13.56
CA SER A 316 9.54 -14.79 -14.80
C SER A 316 10.86 -15.31 -15.33
N VAL A 317 10.89 -16.58 -15.76
CA VAL A 317 12.07 -17.23 -16.32
C VAL A 317 11.73 -17.74 -17.70
N ASN A 318 12.52 -17.31 -18.68
CA ASN A 318 12.52 -17.84 -20.03
C ASN A 318 13.75 -18.73 -20.21
N ASP A 319 13.53 -20.03 -20.33
CA ASP A 319 14.56 -21.01 -20.64
C ASP A 319 14.68 -21.15 -22.16
N THR A 320 15.68 -20.45 -22.70
CA THR A 320 15.93 -20.42 -24.14
C THR A 320 16.42 -21.75 -24.71
N LEU A 321 16.98 -22.63 -23.87
CA LEU A 321 17.48 -23.94 -24.31
C LEU A 321 16.35 -24.97 -24.36
N ASN A 322 15.48 -24.98 -23.35
CA ASN A 322 14.36 -25.92 -23.26
C ASN A 322 13.05 -25.39 -23.85
N GLN A 323 13.04 -24.14 -24.36
CA GLN A 323 11.87 -23.46 -24.94
C GLN A 323 10.67 -23.48 -23.99
N SER A 324 10.93 -23.23 -22.71
CA SER A 324 9.92 -23.21 -21.67
C SER A 324 9.95 -21.91 -20.89
N ASN A 325 8.76 -21.45 -20.52
CA ASN A 325 8.58 -20.35 -19.59
C ASN A 325 8.09 -20.92 -18.27
N PHE A 326 8.53 -20.38 -17.15
CA PHE A 326 8.01 -20.69 -15.82
C PHE A 326 8.28 -19.53 -14.88
N TYR A 327 7.75 -19.60 -13.66
CA TYR A 327 8.03 -18.59 -12.65
C TYR A 327 8.75 -19.20 -11.46
N ILE A 328 9.59 -18.41 -10.80
CA ILE A 328 10.24 -18.77 -9.54
C ILE A 328 9.74 -17.81 -8.47
N ARG A 329 9.17 -18.34 -7.39
CA ARG A 329 8.87 -17.62 -6.16
C ARG A 329 10.05 -17.77 -5.20
N VAL A 330 10.53 -16.66 -4.68
CA VAL A 330 11.59 -16.58 -3.66
C VAL A 330 11.05 -15.77 -2.49
N ASP A 331 10.94 -16.40 -1.33
CA ASP A 331 10.53 -15.73 -0.09
C ASP A 331 11.73 -15.51 0.83
N PHE A 332 11.86 -14.29 1.35
CA PHE A 332 12.99 -13.87 2.15
C PHE A 332 12.59 -12.85 3.21
N LEU A 333 13.38 -12.77 4.26
CA LEU A 333 13.18 -11.88 5.42
C LEU A 333 13.86 -10.53 5.20
N SER A 334 13.52 -9.52 6.00
CA SER A 334 14.19 -8.20 5.96
C SER A 334 15.70 -8.29 6.28
N SER A 335 16.13 -9.38 6.93
CA SER A 335 17.55 -9.71 7.13
C SER A 335 18.29 -10.18 5.86
N GLY A 336 17.57 -10.41 4.76
CA GLY A 336 18.09 -11.04 3.55
C GLY A 336 18.13 -12.58 3.61
N THR A 337 17.64 -13.19 4.69
CA THR A 337 17.58 -14.66 4.82
C THR A 337 16.46 -15.23 3.95
N VAL A 338 16.82 -16.10 3.02
CA VAL A 338 15.86 -16.84 2.17
C VAL A 338 15.40 -18.09 2.91
N TYR A 339 14.09 -18.27 3.02
CA TYR A 339 13.51 -19.42 3.72
C TYR A 339 12.64 -20.32 2.83
N ASN A 340 12.26 -19.85 1.63
CA ASN A 340 11.46 -20.64 0.69
C ASN A 340 11.78 -20.28 -0.76
N ILE A 341 11.93 -21.28 -1.62
CA ILE A 341 12.06 -21.14 -3.08
C ILE A 341 11.17 -22.20 -3.73
N LYS A 342 10.26 -21.77 -4.61
CA LYS A 342 9.32 -22.67 -5.31
C LYS A 342 9.23 -22.30 -6.78
N THR A 343 9.11 -23.30 -7.65
CA THR A 343 8.76 -23.10 -9.05
C THR A 343 7.24 -23.07 -9.19
N ILE A 344 6.70 -22.07 -9.86
CA ILE A 344 5.31 -22.00 -10.26
C ILE A 344 5.25 -22.36 -11.76
N PRO A 345 4.51 -23.41 -12.15
CA PRO A 345 4.42 -23.81 -13.54
C PRO A 345 3.86 -22.68 -14.41
N SER A 346 4.30 -22.58 -15.66
CA SER A 346 3.65 -21.66 -16.60
C SER A 346 2.22 -22.07 -16.82
N MET A 347 1.34 -21.08 -16.78
CA MET A 347 -0.10 -21.27 -16.92
C MET A 347 -0.56 -21.16 -18.37
N GLY A 348 0.38 -21.24 -19.33
CA GLY A 348 0.10 -21.25 -20.77
C GLY A 348 -0.20 -19.88 -21.37
N TYR A 349 0.10 -18.81 -20.62
CA TYR A 349 -0.09 -17.43 -21.06
C TYR A 349 1.27 -16.74 -21.13
N ASP A 350 1.62 -16.26 -22.33
CA ASP A 350 2.85 -15.50 -22.55
C ASP A 350 2.66 -14.03 -22.11
N GLN A 351 3.71 -13.44 -21.53
CA GLN A 351 3.79 -11.99 -21.22
C GLN A 351 2.79 -11.47 -20.17
N LEU A 352 2.60 -12.18 -19.06
CA LEU A 352 1.78 -11.71 -17.94
C LEU A 352 2.65 -11.23 -16.76
N ASN A 353 2.28 -10.08 -16.17
CA ASN A 353 2.75 -9.68 -14.85
C ASN A 353 2.12 -10.58 -13.78
N ILE A 354 2.84 -10.90 -12.72
CA ILE A 354 2.38 -11.75 -11.62
C ILE A 354 2.60 -11.05 -10.29
N GLN A 355 1.55 -10.97 -9.48
CA GLN A 355 1.58 -10.34 -8.16
C GLN A 355 0.85 -11.19 -7.13
N THR A 356 1.34 -11.24 -5.90
CA THR A 356 0.67 -11.89 -4.75
C THR A 356 -0.57 -11.11 -4.34
N LEU A 357 -1.50 -11.78 -3.67
CA LEU A 357 -2.75 -11.19 -3.19
C LEU A 357 -2.82 -11.16 -1.66
N LEU A 358 -3.57 -10.19 -1.12
CA LEU A 358 -3.74 -9.97 0.32
C LEU A 358 -4.27 -11.20 1.07
N TYR A 359 -5.17 -11.95 0.44
CA TYR A 359 -5.80 -13.14 1.01
C TYR A 359 -5.26 -14.44 0.38
N GLY A 360 -3.98 -14.43 0.01
CA GLY A 360 -3.27 -15.56 -0.59
C GLY A 360 -3.53 -15.76 -2.08
N GLY A 361 -2.68 -16.59 -2.70
CA GLY A 361 -2.66 -16.76 -4.15
C GLY A 361 -2.03 -15.61 -4.92
N TYR A 362 -2.23 -15.59 -6.24
CA TYR A 362 -1.61 -14.64 -7.17
C TYR A 362 -2.60 -14.16 -8.23
N LEU A 363 -2.48 -12.90 -8.63
CA LEU A 363 -3.07 -12.36 -9.85
C LEU A 363 -2.02 -12.40 -10.97
N LEU A 364 -2.34 -13.10 -12.05
CA LEU A 364 -1.65 -12.96 -13.32
C LEU A 364 -2.43 -12.01 -14.19
N SER A 365 -1.76 -10.96 -14.66
CA SER A 365 -2.39 -9.90 -15.45
C SER A 365 -1.63 -9.62 -16.74
N GLY A 366 -2.36 -9.32 -17.81
CA GLY A 366 -1.79 -9.07 -19.14
C GLY A 366 -2.42 -7.88 -19.80
N LEU A 367 -1.60 -7.08 -20.49
CA LEU A 367 -2.05 -5.96 -21.28
C LEU A 367 -1.75 -6.25 -22.75
N VAL A 368 -2.80 -6.37 -23.56
CA VAL A 368 -2.66 -6.57 -25.01
C VAL A 368 -3.33 -5.41 -25.74
N THR A 369 -2.54 -4.67 -26.51
CA THR A 369 -3.05 -3.62 -27.39
C THR A 369 -3.48 -4.23 -28.73
N ASP A 370 -4.75 -4.03 -29.11
CA ASP A 370 -5.27 -4.52 -30.39
C ASP A 370 -4.88 -3.62 -31.57
N VAL A 371 -5.22 -4.05 -32.79
CA VAL A 371 -4.96 -3.31 -34.04
C VAL A 371 -5.63 -1.93 -34.11
N ASN A 372 -6.61 -1.66 -33.25
CA ASN A 372 -7.32 -0.39 -33.16
C ASN A 372 -6.79 0.47 -32.00
N ASN A 373 -5.61 0.15 -31.45
CA ASN A 373 -5.02 0.78 -30.26
C ASN A 373 -5.91 0.72 -29.01
N ASN A 374 -6.78 -0.29 -28.91
CA ASN A 374 -7.50 -0.56 -27.66
C ASN A 374 -6.66 -1.44 -26.76
N ASN A 375 -6.59 -1.06 -25.49
CA ASN A 375 -5.94 -1.86 -24.47
C ASN A 375 -6.92 -2.85 -23.86
N ASN A 376 -6.60 -4.14 -23.97
CA ASN A 376 -7.34 -5.22 -23.37
C ASN A 376 -6.57 -5.74 -22.15
N VAL A 377 -7.22 -5.70 -21.00
CA VAL A 377 -6.70 -6.19 -19.73
C VAL A 377 -7.23 -7.59 -19.48
N TYR A 378 -6.32 -8.53 -19.26
CA TYR A 378 -6.59 -9.89 -18.84
C TYR A 378 -6.17 -10.03 -17.38
N GLY A 379 -6.94 -10.77 -16.59
CA GLY A 379 -6.56 -11.10 -15.22
C GLY A 379 -7.08 -12.47 -14.78
N TYR A 380 -6.20 -13.27 -14.20
CA TYR A 380 -6.47 -14.64 -13.76
C TYR A 380 -5.96 -14.83 -12.35
N ILE A 381 -6.77 -15.42 -11.49
CA ILE A 381 -6.40 -15.65 -10.09
C ILE A 381 -6.09 -17.12 -9.89
N PHE A 382 -5.02 -17.41 -9.16
CA PHE A 382 -4.59 -18.76 -8.84
C PHE A 382 -4.22 -18.88 -7.38
N ASP A 383 -4.39 -20.07 -6.80
CA ASP A 383 -3.83 -20.38 -5.49
C ASP A 383 -2.33 -20.73 -5.56
N GLU A 384 -1.76 -21.06 -4.41
CA GLU A 384 -0.36 -21.47 -4.28
C GLU A 384 0.01 -22.74 -5.06
N PHE A 385 -0.98 -23.55 -5.45
CA PHE A 385 -0.80 -24.79 -6.21
C PHE A 385 -1.04 -24.60 -7.72
N GLY A 386 -1.29 -23.37 -8.17
CA GLY A 386 -1.59 -23.06 -9.57
C GLY A 386 -3.01 -23.46 -10.00
N ARG A 387 -3.94 -23.65 -9.05
CA ARG A 387 -5.35 -23.92 -9.37
C ARG A 387 -6.09 -22.60 -9.58
N PRO A 388 -6.85 -22.44 -10.68
CA PRO A 388 -7.53 -21.20 -10.99
C PRO A 388 -8.72 -20.95 -10.04
N TYR A 389 -8.89 -19.69 -9.65
CA TYR A 389 -10.02 -19.19 -8.86
C TYR A 389 -10.90 -18.29 -9.73
N PRO A 390 -12.22 -18.52 -9.76
CA PRO A 390 -13.14 -17.64 -10.47
C PRO A 390 -13.22 -16.28 -9.76
N TRP A 391 -13.41 -15.23 -10.55
CA TRP A 391 -13.64 -13.86 -10.11
C TRP A 391 -14.44 -13.10 -11.17
N ASP A 392 -14.95 -11.92 -10.83
CA ASP A 392 -16.01 -11.28 -11.60
C ASP A 392 -15.53 -10.29 -12.68
N LEU A 393 -14.21 -10.16 -12.87
CA LEU A 393 -13.69 -9.39 -14.00
C LEU A 393 -13.90 -10.17 -15.31
N GLN A 394 -14.55 -9.54 -16.28
CA GLN A 394 -14.68 -10.12 -17.62
C GLN A 394 -13.30 -10.20 -18.27
N ASN A 395 -12.97 -11.32 -18.91
CA ASN A 395 -11.68 -11.49 -19.60
C ASN A 395 -11.87 -11.62 -21.12
N PRO A 396 -11.28 -10.72 -21.94
CA PRO A 396 -10.64 -9.46 -21.52
C PRO A 396 -11.64 -8.40 -21.08
N THR A 397 -11.19 -7.46 -20.25
CA THR A 397 -11.86 -6.18 -20.01
C THR A 397 -11.15 -5.08 -20.78
N LYS A 398 -11.90 -4.25 -21.51
CA LYS A 398 -11.33 -3.11 -22.23
C LYS A 398 -10.99 -2.00 -21.25
N GLY A 399 -9.70 -1.71 -21.09
CA GLY A 399 -9.21 -0.60 -20.27
C GLY A 399 -9.05 0.69 -21.09
N ASN A 400 -8.79 1.80 -20.41
CA ASN A 400 -8.43 3.04 -21.10
C ASN A 400 -7.00 2.97 -21.69
N PHE A 401 -6.56 4.07 -22.33
CA PHE A 401 -5.26 4.13 -23.02
C PHE A 401 -4.04 3.87 -22.13
N LYS A 402 -4.17 3.96 -20.79
CA LYS A 402 -3.13 3.60 -19.81
C LYS A 402 -3.38 2.25 -19.16
N SER A 403 -4.64 1.90 -18.93
CA SER A 403 -5.06 0.67 -18.23
C SER A 403 -4.35 0.50 -16.87
N ASP A 404 -4.16 1.61 -16.15
CA ASP A 404 -3.49 1.66 -14.86
C ASP A 404 -4.42 1.13 -13.76
N PHE A 405 -4.43 -0.19 -13.57
CA PHE A 405 -5.23 -0.83 -12.52
C PHE A 405 -4.51 -0.79 -11.17
N LYS A 406 -5.29 -0.90 -10.09
CA LYS A 406 -4.81 -1.00 -8.69
C LYS A 406 -5.54 -2.10 -7.94
N ILE A 407 -4.88 -2.67 -6.93
CA ILE A 407 -5.54 -3.45 -5.88
C ILE A 407 -5.53 -2.59 -4.62
N LEU A 408 -6.72 -2.29 -4.12
CA LEU A 408 -6.91 -1.49 -2.92
C LEU A 408 -6.71 -2.33 -1.65
N PRO A 409 -6.41 -1.69 -0.50
CA PRO A 409 -6.24 -2.37 0.78
C PRO A 409 -7.39 -3.26 1.23
N ASN A 410 -8.63 -2.94 0.83
CA ASN A 410 -9.82 -3.74 1.09
C ASN A 410 -9.99 -4.93 0.13
N ASN A 411 -8.96 -5.26 -0.66
CA ASN A 411 -8.94 -6.35 -1.62
C ASN A 411 -9.90 -6.16 -2.82
N THR A 412 -10.17 -4.90 -3.17
CA THR A 412 -10.90 -4.54 -4.39
C THR A 412 -9.93 -4.20 -5.52
N PHE A 413 -10.11 -4.84 -6.68
CA PHE A 413 -9.43 -4.48 -7.93
C PHE A 413 -10.17 -3.32 -8.59
N VAL A 414 -9.43 -2.29 -9.04
CA VAL A 414 -9.97 -1.13 -9.74
C VAL A 414 -9.24 -0.91 -11.07
N LEU A 415 -9.99 -0.65 -12.14
CA LEU A 415 -9.45 -0.38 -13.47
C LEU A 415 -10.17 0.80 -14.15
N PRO A 416 -9.43 1.79 -14.68
CA PRO A 416 -9.98 2.81 -15.57
C PRO A 416 -10.45 2.23 -16.90
N LEU A 417 -11.69 2.53 -17.28
CA LEU A 417 -12.30 2.13 -18.55
C LEU A 417 -12.24 3.25 -19.60
N PRO A 418 -12.44 2.96 -20.90
CA PRO A 418 -12.44 3.96 -21.96
C PRO A 418 -13.40 5.13 -21.70
N GLU A 419 -12.91 6.34 -21.92
CA GLU A 419 -13.67 7.58 -21.71
C GLU A 419 -14.59 7.88 -22.90
N VAL A 420 -15.80 8.41 -22.63
CA VAL A 420 -16.83 8.69 -23.63
C VAL A 420 -17.39 10.10 -23.45
N GLY A 421 -17.20 10.96 -24.45
CA GLY A 421 -17.61 12.35 -24.37
C GLY A 421 -16.84 13.08 -23.27
N ASN A 422 -17.56 13.60 -22.27
CA ASN A 422 -16.99 14.24 -21.09
C ASN A 422 -16.95 13.34 -19.84
N ASN A 423 -17.29 12.05 -20.01
CA ASN A 423 -17.38 11.09 -18.93
C ASN A 423 -16.17 10.16 -18.91
N TRP A 424 -15.77 9.79 -17.70
CA TRP A 424 -14.82 8.70 -17.46
C TRP A 424 -15.38 7.73 -16.42
N TYR A 425 -14.83 6.52 -16.40
CA TYR A 425 -15.40 5.40 -15.67
C TYR A 425 -14.31 4.56 -15.01
N LEU A 426 -14.63 3.99 -13.84
CA LEU A 426 -13.84 2.94 -13.21
C LEU A 426 -14.72 1.69 -13.06
N VAL A 427 -14.14 0.52 -13.28
CA VAL A 427 -14.72 -0.73 -12.80
C VAL A 427 -14.02 -1.13 -11.52
N ALA A 428 -14.80 -1.55 -10.52
CA ALA A 428 -14.30 -2.07 -9.26
C ALA A 428 -14.89 -3.47 -9.03
N THR A 429 -14.06 -4.45 -8.68
CA THR A 429 -14.50 -5.82 -8.40
C THR A 429 -13.72 -6.40 -7.23
N ASP A 430 -14.39 -7.12 -6.33
CA ASP A 430 -13.73 -7.71 -5.18
C ASP A 430 -12.93 -8.94 -5.62
N LEU A 431 -11.70 -9.04 -5.13
CA LEU A 431 -10.89 -10.22 -5.38
C LEU A 431 -11.35 -11.37 -4.47
N PRO A 432 -11.39 -12.62 -4.96
CA PRO A 432 -11.65 -13.78 -4.13
C PRO A 432 -10.56 -13.89 -3.04
N LYS A 433 -11.01 -14.29 -1.85
CA LYS A 433 -10.12 -14.64 -0.76
C LYS A 433 -9.74 -16.11 -0.91
N VAL A 434 -8.47 -16.41 -1.17
CA VAL A 434 -8.00 -17.79 -1.40
C VAL A 434 -7.85 -18.52 -0.06
N GLU A 435 -7.25 -17.86 0.92
CA GLU A 435 -7.00 -18.37 2.29
C GLU A 435 -8.14 -18.02 3.27
N VAL A 436 -9.38 -18.37 2.92
CA VAL A 436 -10.58 -18.03 3.70
C VAL A 436 -10.53 -18.54 5.14
N THR A 437 -9.87 -19.68 5.39
CA THR A 437 -9.82 -20.28 6.73
C THR A 437 -8.92 -19.55 7.72
N LEU A 438 -8.03 -18.69 7.22
CA LEU A 438 -7.17 -17.83 8.05
C LEU A 438 -7.76 -16.42 8.22
N ASP A 439 -8.73 -16.05 7.38
CA ASP A 439 -9.36 -14.73 7.44
C ASP A 439 -10.51 -14.70 8.44
N HIS A 440 -10.23 -14.11 9.62
CA HIS A 440 -11.23 -13.81 10.64
C HIS A 440 -11.65 -12.33 10.66
N GLY A 441 -11.39 -11.59 9.58
CA GLY A 441 -11.89 -10.21 9.40
C GLY A 441 -10.98 -9.12 9.96
N TYR A 442 -9.80 -9.46 10.49
CA TYR A 442 -8.84 -8.49 11.04
C TYR A 442 -7.96 -7.82 9.97
N ASN A 443 -8.18 -8.11 8.68
CA ASN A 443 -7.30 -7.71 7.58
C ASN A 443 -5.83 -8.09 7.83
N ASN A 444 -5.63 -9.19 8.55
CA ASN A 444 -4.35 -9.73 8.96
C ASN A 444 -4.51 -11.23 9.17
N LEU A 445 -3.89 -12.04 8.31
CA LEU A 445 -4.05 -13.50 8.31
C LEU A 445 -3.31 -14.20 9.45
N HIS A 446 -2.52 -13.47 10.23
CA HIS A 446 -1.79 -14.02 11.37
C HIS A 446 -2.61 -13.99 12.67
N ILE A 447 -3.71 -13.23 12.70
CA ILE A 447 -4.58 -13.10 13.87
C ILE A 447 -5.70 -14.12 13.82
N ASN A 448 -5.72 -15.00 14.80
CA ASN A 448 -6.75 -16.02 14.95
C ASN A 448 -8.00 -15.44 15.62
N THR A 449 -7.88 -14.73 16.74
CA THR A 449 -9.06 -14.15 17.39
C THR A 449 -8.66 -13.03 18.34
N THR A 450 -9.62 -12.19 18.72
CA THR A 450 -9.46 -11.17 19.75
C THR A 450 -10.57 -11.25 20.77
N PHE A 451 -10.33 -10.63 21.92
CA PHE A 451 -11.37 -10.32 22.90
C PHE A 451 -11.30 -8.83 23.25
N PRO A 452 -12.40 -8.07 23.11
CA PRO A 452 -13.65 -8.44 22.43
C PRO A 452 -13.42 -8.78 20.95
N MET A 453 -14.31 -9.59 20.36
CA MET A 453 -14.28 -9.86 18.93
C MET A 453 -14.82 -8.66 18.13
N ILE A 454 -14.59 -8.67 16.82
CA ILE A 454 -15.17 -7.68 15.91
C ILE A 454 -16.70 -7.71 16.00
N ASN A 455 -17.30 -6.53 16.17
CA ASN A 455 -18.72 -6.26 16.32
C ASN A 455 -19.37 -6.83 17.59
N ASP A 456 -18.58 -7.25 18.57
CA ASP A 456 -19.12 -7.62 19.89
C ASP A 456 -19.82 -6.44 20.56
N THR A 457 -20.80 -6.76 21.42
CA THR A 457 -21.49 -5.81 22.29
C THR A 457 -21.38 -6.32 23.72
N ILE A 458 -20.56 -5.65 24.54
CA ILE A 458 -20.08 -6.16 25.83
C ILE A 458 -20.13 -5.08 26.93
N SER A 459 -20.25 -5.50 28.20
CA SER A 459 -20.20 -4.55 29.31
C SER A 459 -18.76 -4.10 29.58
N ALA A 460 -18.55 -2.81 29.81
CA ALA A 460 -17.23 -2.25 30.12
C ALA A 460 -16.59 -2.93 31.35
N SER A 461 -17.38 -3.32 32.36
CA SER A 461 -16.90 -4.01 33.56
C SER A 461 -16.29 -5.39 33.26
N ASP A 462 -16.67 -5.99 32.14
CA ASP A 462 -16.23 -7.33 31.75
C ASP A 462 -14.90 -7.27 30.96
N ILE A 463 -14.45 -6.07 30.56
CA ILE A 463 -13.21 -5.86 29.82
C ILE A 463 -12.11 -5.33 30.76
N LYS A 464 -11.38 -6.25 31.38
CA LYS A 464 -10.13 -5.91 32.11
C LYS A 464 -8.91 -5.94 31.19
N PHE A 465 -8.94 -6.80 30.18
CA PHE A 465 -7.89 -6.95 29.20
C PHE A 465 -8.50 -7.00 27.80
N LEU A 466 -7.82 -6.39 26.84
CA LEU A 466 -7.96 -6.80 25.45
C LEU A 466 -7.02 -7.97 25.20
N THR A 467 -7.50 -8.99 24.51
CA THR A 467 -6.69 -10.16 24.17
C THR A 467 -6.56 -10.27 22.66
N ILE A 468 -5.36 -10.58 22.17
CA ILE A 468 -5.09 -10.88 20.77
C ILE A 468 -4.40 -12.25 20.72
N LYS A 469 -4.99 -13.16 19.96
CA LYS A 469 -4.45 -14.51 19.78
C LYS A 469 -3.99 -14.68 18.35
N TYR A 470 -2.72 -15.02 18.17
CA TYR A 470 -2.12 -15.33 16.88
C TYR A 470 -2.19 -16.82 16.57
N TYR A 471 -2.03 -17.18 15.29
CA TYR A 471 -1.86 -18.59 14.89
C TYR A 471 -0.49 -19.14 15.27
N ASN A 472 0.55 -18.32 15.10
CA ASN A 472 1.94 -18.67 15.37
C ASN A 472 2.48 -17.91 16.59
N GLN A 473 3.59 -18.38 17.14
CA GLN A 473 4.26 -17.70 18.25
C GLN A 473 4.86 -16.36 17.81
N VAL A 474 4.70 -15.36 18.67
CA VAL A 474 5.13 -14.00 18.43
C VAL A 474 6.02 -13.49 19.56
N ASP A 475 6.81 -12.47 19.26
CA ASP A 475 7.52 -11.66 20.24
C ASP A 475 7.10 -10.19 20.10
N LEU A 476 7.06 -9.47 21.23
CA LEU A 476 6.77 -8.05 21.25
C LEU A 476 7.96 -7.25 20.68
N THR A 477 7.65 -6.16 19.98
CA THR A 477 8.64 -5.24 19.42
C THR A 477 8.62 -3.90 20.17
N TYR A 478 9.77 -3.25 20.29
CA TYR A 478 9.87 -1.92 20.92
C TYR A 478 9.34 -0.81 20.03
N ASP A 479 8.97 0.31 20.66
CA ASP A 479 8.62 1.58 20.00
C ASP A 479 7.42 1.50 19.04
N THR A 480 6.63 0.43 19.13
CA THR A 480 5.36 0.23 18.43
C THR A 480 4.18 0.32 19.39
N LYS A 481 3.02 0.75 18.89
CA LYS A 481 1.89 1.11 19.74
C LYS A 481 0.61 0.35 19.40
N ILE A 482 -0.23 0.23 20.42
CA ILE A 482 -1.65 -0.08 20.29
C ILE A 482 -2.42 1.16 20.72
N THR A 483 -3.37 1.59 19.89
CA THR A 483 -4.19 2.77 20.15
C THR A 483 -5.65 2.39 20.22
N ILE A 484 -6.30 2.71 21.34
CA ILE A 484 -7.74 2.56 21.54
C ILE A 484 -8.41 3.91 21.29
N ILE A 485 -9.35 3.94 20.36
CA ILE A 485 -10.05 5.15 19.92
C ILE A 485 -11.55 4.95 20.14
N GLN A 486 -12.22 5.90 20.77
CA GLN A 486 -13.68 5.95 20.78
C GLN A 486 -14.18 6.66 19.53
N ASP A 487 -15.22 6.10 18.91
CA ASP A 487 -16.02 6.79 17.91
C ASP A 487 -16.80 7.96 18.54
N ASP A 488 -16.59 9.15 18.01
CA ASP A 488 -17.34 10.37 18.35
C ASP A 488 -18.08 10.95 17.15
N GLY A 489 -18.16 10.19 16.04
CA GLY A 489 -18.73 10.64 14.78
C GLY A 489 -17.78 11.51 13.93
N SER A 490 -16.55 11.75 14.38
CA SER A 490 -15.49 12.39 13.59
C SER A 490 -14.60 11.37 12.88
N ASP A 491 -13.88 11.81 11.85
CA ASP A 491 -12.93 10.97 11.13
C ASP A 491 -11.71 10.56 11.97
N HIS A 492 -11.47 11.19 13.12
CA HIS A 492 -10.32 10.91 13.98
C HIS A 492 -10.68 10.09 15.21
N GLY A 493 -11.85 10.35 15.81
CA GLY A 493 -12.26 9.76 17.08
C GLY A 493 -11.48 10.34 18.27
N ILE A 494 -11.83 9.89 19.48
CA ILE A 494 -11.17 10.30 20.72
C ILE A 494 -10.21 9.20 21.16
N ILE A 495 -8.92 9.49 21.24
CA ILE A 495 -7.94 8.56 21.80
C ILE A 495 -8.24 8.36 23.28
N ARG A 496 -8.47 7.10 23.68
CA ARG A 496 -8.79 6.71 25.05
C ARG A 496 -7.61 6.09 25.77
N GLN A 497 -6.77 5.35 25.06
CA GLN A 497 -5.56 4.75 25.62
C GLN A 497 -4.55 4.52 24.50
N ILE A 498 -3.28 4.78 24.79
CA ILE A 498 -2.13 4.38 23.95
C ILE A 498 -1.27 3.49 24.82
N ILE A 499 -0.92 2.32 24.30
CA ILE A 499 -0.06 1.36 24.97
C ILE A 499 1.15 1.12 24.08
N SER A 500 2.36 1.20 24.64
CA SER A 500 3.61 0.93 23.94
C SER A 500 4.43 -0.07 24.73
N TYR A 501 5.11 -0.98 24.04
CA TYR A 501 6.04 -1.90 24.68
C TYR A 501 7.43 -1.26 24.83
N ASN A 502 7.98 -1.25 26.04
CA ASN A 502 9.25 -0.59 26.33
C ASN A 502 10.01 -1.29 27.48
N GLU A 503 10.89 -2.26 27.23
CA GLU A 503 11.54 -3.06 28.30
C GLU A 503 12.39 -2.27 29.32
N ASN A 504 12.53 -0.95 29.21
CA ASN A 504 13.09 -0.15 30.29
C ASN A 504 12.16 -0.19 31.51
N THR A 505 12.44 -1.16 32.38
CA THR A 505 11.76 -1.64 33.59
C THR A 505 11.38 -0.61 34.67
N ASN A 506 11.52 0.69 34.40
CA ASN A 506 11.03 1.77 35.26
C ASN A 506 9.83 2.52 34.67
N ASP A 507 9.38 2.19 33.47
CA ASP A 507 8.20 2.80 32.85
C ASP A 507 6.93 2.02 33.22
N GLU A 508 5.98 2.68 33.87
CA GLU A 508 4.70 2.10 34.31
C GLU A 508 3.89 1.51 33.14
N ASN A 509 4.19 1.94 31.90
CA ASN A 509 3.55 1.47 30.67
C ASN A 509 3.82 -0.01 30.33
N THR A 510 4.93 -0.61 30.78
CA THR A 510 5.20 -2.04 30.57
C THR A 510 4.27 -2.97 31.33
N LYS A 511 3.60 -2.47 32.37
CA LYS A 511 2.64 -3.25 33.17
C LYS A 511 1.34 -3.52 32.43
N PHE A 512 1.12 -2.86 31.29
CA PHE A 512 -0.11 -2.97 30.52
C PHE A 512 -0.04 -4.01 29.39
N LEU A 513 1.10 -4.69 29.19
CA LEU A 513 1.26 -5.71 28.16
C LEU A 513 1.89 -6.96 28.75
N THR A 514 1.25 -8.10 28.52
CA THR A 514 1.79 -9.41 28.87
C THR A 514 1.62 -10.38 27.71
N LEU A 515 2.69 -11.08 27.36
CA LEU A 515 2.64 -12.22 26.46
C LEU A 515 2.51 -13.47 27.31
N ASP A 516 1.50 -14.29 27.05
CA ASP A 516 1.29 -15.54 27.77
C ASP A 516 2.42 -16.53 27.49
N ASP A 517 2.60 -17.50 28.40
CA ASP A 517 3.67 -18.51 28.32
C ASP A 517 3.63 -19.34 27.02
N ASP A 518 2.45 -19.45 26.39
CA ASP A 518 2.28 -20.11 25.10
C ASP A 518 2.93 -19.37 23.92
N GLY A 519 3.24 -18.08 24.12
CA GLY A 519 3.83 -17.18 23.13
C GLY A 519 2.89 -16.82 21.98
N ILE A 520 1.59 -17.12 22.07
CA ILE A 520 0.62 -16.84 21.00
C ILE A 520 -0.44 -15.82 21.42
N THR A 521 -0.61 -15.59 22.72
CA THR A 521 -1.65 -14.73 23.27
C THR A 521 -1.07 -13.49 23.94
N ILE A 522 -1.49 -12.31 23.47
CA ILE A 522 -1.13 -11.02 24.06
C ILE A 522 -2.32 -10.50 24.84
N ASN A 523 -2.08 -10.11 26.09
CA ASN A 523 -3.05 -9.46 26.95
C ASN A 523 -2.63 -8.01 27.19
N ILE A 524 -3.57 -7.10 26.96
CA ILE A 524 -3.40 -5.65 27.05
C ILE A 524 -4.31 -5.16 28.17
N ALA A 525 -3.74 -4.68 29.27
CA ALA A 525 -4.53 -4.18 30.38
C ALA A 525 -5.22 -2.87 30.01
N VAL A 526 -6.50 -2.80 30.35
CA VAL A 526 -7.36 -1.64 30.09
C VAL A 526 -7.57 -0.89 31.40
N ILE A 527 -7.43 0.43 31.38
CA ILE A 527 -7.76 1.28 32.54
C ILE A 527 -9.26 1.58 32.58
N ASP A 528 -9.80 1.76 33.79
CA ASP A 528 -11.26 1.93 34.01
C ASP A 528 -11.88 3.07 33.19
N SER A 529 -11.10 4.10 32.86
CA SER A 529 -11.58 5.25 32.07
C SER A 529 -11.64 5.01 30.56
N THR A 530 -11.09 3.90 30.05
CA THR A 530 -10.97 3.66 28.60
C THR A 530 -12.33 3.45 27.94
N PHE A 531 -13.20 2.64 28.56
CA PHE A 531 -14.52 2.27 28.04
C PHE A 531 -15.66 2.88 28.86
N ASN A 532 -15.66 4.21 28.99
CA ASN A 532 -16.56 4.92 29.92
C ASN A 532 -17.85 5.48 29.29
N VAL A 533 -18.05 5.31 27.98
CA VAL A 533 -19.26 5.74 27.27
C VAL A 533 -20.17 4.54 26.99
N PRO A 534 -21.31 4.39 27.69
CA PRO A 534 -22.34 3.40 27.37
C PRO A 534 -22.90 3.63 25.96
N GLY A 535 -23.13 2.54 25.22
CA GLY A 535 -23.52 2.59 23.81
C GLY A 535 -22.40 3.03 22.87
N GLY A 536 -21.24 3.44 23.40
CA GLY A 536 -20.12 3.91 22.63
C GLY A 536 -19.47 2.79 21.82
N ARG A 537 -19.11 3.10 20.58
CA ARG A 537 -18.29 2.24 19.72
C ARG A 537 -16.81 2.59 19.89
N TYR A 538 -15.96 1.58 19.94
CA TYR A 538 -14.51 1.75 20.07
C TYR A 538 -13.80 0.97 18.97
N TYR A 539 -12.64 1.48 18.59
CA TYR A 539 -11.72 0.90 17.62
C TYR A 539 -10.38 0.63 18.29
N VAL A 540 -9.75 -0.48 17.93
CA VAL A 540 -8.39 -0.81 18.38
C VAL A 540 -7.49 -0.91 17.16
N LEU A 541 -6.46 -0.07 17.15
CA LEU A 541 -5.45 0.01 16.11
C LEU A 541 -4.16 -0.59 16.64
N ILE A 542 -3.46 -1.35 15.81
CA ILE A 542 -2.17 -1.94 16.13
C ILE A 542 -1.21 -1.53 15.03
N ASP A 543 -0.08 -0.94 15.41
CA ASP A 543 0.96 -0.55 14.46
C ASP A 543 1.54 -1.78 13.74
N ASP A 544 1.92 -1.60 12.47
CA ASP A 544 2.69 -2.61 11.75
C ASP A 544 4.03 -2.86 12.47
N GLY A 545 4.38 -4.13 12.62
CA GLY A 545 5.57 -4.57 13.35
C GLY A 545 5.44 -4.57 14.87
N PHE A 546 4.25 -4.30 15.43
CA PHE A 546 4.01 -4.38 16.88
C PHE A 546 4.46 -5.71 17.49
N VAL A 547 4.29 -6.77 16.71
CA VAL A 547 4.86 -8.08 16.99
C VAL A 547 5.70 -8.54 15.81
N LYS A 548 6.60 -9.48 16.09
CA LYS A 548 7.33 -10.26 15.10
C LYS A 548 7.01 -11.74 15.25
N ASP A 549 7.04 -12.47 14.14
CA ASP A 549 7.01 -13.93 14.19
C ASP A 549 8.26 -14.41 14.93
N ARG A 550 8.09 -15.20 15.99
CA ARG A 550 9.20 -15.65 16.85
C ARG A 550 10.18 -16.54 16.11
N LYS A 551 9.69 -17.37 15.19
CA LYS A 551 10.52 -18.35 14.46
C LYS A 551 11.43 -17.65 13.47
N PHE A 552 10.93 -16.63 12.78
CA PHE A 552 11.67 -15.92 11.74
C PHE A 552 12.31 -14.61 12.23
N GLY A 553 11.84 -14.06 13.35
CA GLY A 553 12.24 -12.75 13.84
C GLY A 553 11.78 -11.60 12.94
N GLU A 554 10.74 -11.83 12.14
CA GLU A 554 10.27 -10.89 11.10
C GLU A 554 9.00 -10.14 11.58
N PRO A 555 8.93 -8.81 11.44
CA PRO A 555 7.76 -8.05 11.87
C PRO A 555 6.51 -8.41 11.06
N ILE A 556 5.36 -8.42 11.73
CA ILE A 556 4.06 -8.78 11.14
C ILE A 556 3.20 -7.52 11.01
N PHE A 557 2.29 -7.49 10.03
CA PHE A 557 1.25 -6.46 9.93
C PHE A 557 0.48 -6.28 11.24
N GLY A 558 -0.02 -5.07 11.46
CA GLY A 558 -0.87 -4.71 12.58
C GLY A 558 -2.36 -4.83 12.24
N ILE A 559 -3.17 -3.96 12.84
CA ILE A 559 -4.61 -3.81 12.57
C ILE A 559 -4.88 -2.35 12.26
N ARG A 560 -5.43 -2.12 11.07
CA ARG A 560 -5.75 -0.78 10.59
C ARG A 560 -7.00 -0.20 11.26
N LYS A 561 -7.14 1.12 11.14
CA LYS A 561 -8.35 1.84 11.59
C LYS A 561 -9.61 1.22 10.99
N ASN A 562 -10.70 1.23 11.76
CA ASN A 562 -12.03 0.75 11.38
C ASN A 562 -12.17 -0.77 11.19
N VAL A 563 -11.12 -1.56 11.43
CA VAL A 563 -11.16 -3.02 11.28
C VAL A 563 -11.62 -3.70 12.57
N TRP A 564 -10.86 -3.57 13.66
CA TRP A 564 -11.26 -4.11 14.95
C TRP A 564 -12.09 -3.08 15.72
N SER A 565 -13.41 -3.32 15.79
CA SER A 565 -14.35 -2.46 16.51
C SER A 565 -15.36 -3.25 17.31
N PHE A 566 -15.82 -2.72 18.44
CA PHE A 566 -16.87 -3.29 19.28
C PHE A 566 -17.63 -2.18 20.01
N THR A 567 -18.78 -2.52 20.59
CA THR A 567 -19.68 -1.58 21.27
C THR A 567 -19.80 -1.91 22.76
N ILE A 568 -19.83 -0.87 23.59
CA ILE A 568 -20.10 -1.00 25.02
C ILE A 568 -21.61 -0.99 25.27
N ASN A 569 -22.10 -1.95 26.06
CA ASN A 569 -23.53 -2.04 26.40
C ASN A 569 -24.06 -0.75 27.06
N ASP A 570 -25.28 -0.36 26.70
CA ASP A 570 -25.99 0.78 27.30
C ASP A 570 -26.30 0.59 28.79
N ASN A 571 -26.32 -0.67 29.24
CA ASN A 571 -26.59 -1.01 30.63
C ASN A 571 -25.26 -1.14 31.39
N PRO A 572 -24.88 -0.17 32.24
CA PRO A 572 -24.02 -0.51 33.34
C PRO A 572 -24.74 -1.62 34.11
N LYS A 573 -24.09 -2.75 34.37
CA LYS A 573 -24.58 -3.64 35.42
C LYS A 573 -24.73 -2.73 36.63
N SER A 574 -25.96 -2.51 37.07
CA SER A 574 -26.17 -2.06 38.45
C SER A 574 -25.55 -3.18 39.28
N GLU A 575 -24.32 -2.97 39.75
CA GLU A 575 -23.96 -3.60 41.01
C GLU A 575 -25.09 -3.21 41.94
N ASN A 576 -25.89 -4.21 42.31
CA ASN A 576 -26.71 -4.11 43.49
C ASN A 576 -25.72 -3.75 44.60
N LEU A 577 -25.59 -2.46 44.87
CA LEU A 577 -25.26 -1.96 46.19
C LEU A 577 -26.39 -2.48 47.06
N ASP A 578 -26.24 -3.74 47.51
CA ASP A 578 -27.07 -4.34 48.52
C ASP A 578 -27.20 -3.32 49.65
N ASP A 579 -28.45 -3.04 49.99
CA ASP A 579 -28.91 -2.15 51.04
C ASP A 579 -28.17 -2.40 52.36
N ASN A 580 -27.05 -1.72 52.56
CA ASN A 580 -26.40 -1.54 53.85
C ASN A 580 -25.69 -0.17 53.92
N LEU A 581 -26.40 0.89 53.50
CA LEU A 581 -26.08 2.24 53.94
C LEU A 581 -26.76 2.48 55.29
N ASN A 582 -25.94 2.42 56.35
CA ASN A 582 -26.29 2.88 57.69
C ASN A 582 -26.88 4.29 57.65
N SER A 583 -27.86 4.52 58.51
CA SER A 583 -28.74 5.69 58.56
C SER A 583 -28.10 7.07 58.81
N ASP A 584 -26.78 7.18 58.82
CA ASP A 584 -26.06 8.42 59.19
C ASP A 584 -25.60 9.28 57.99
N ASP A 585 -25.43 8.70 56.78
CA ASP A 585 -24.94 9.45 55.60
C ASP A 585 -26.01 10.32 54.90
N ASN A 586 -27.29 10.11 55.21
CA ASN A 586 -28.38 10.95 54.70
C ASN A 586 -28.39 12.37 55.29
N SER A 587 -27.66 12.63 56.39
CA SER A 587 -27.52 13.97 56.97
C SER A 587 -26.58 14.87 56.15
N ILE A 588 -25.52 14.28 55.60
CA ILE A 588 -24.45 15.01 54.89
C ILE A 588 -24.90 15.38 53.47
N PHE A 589 -25.55 14.47 52.76
CA PHE A 589 -26.11 14.75 51.43
C PHE A 589 -27.23 15.79 51.47
N LYS A 590 -28.04 15.81 52.54
CA LYS A 590 -29.09 16.83 52.72
C LYS A 590 -28.49 18.21 52.98
N LYS A 591 -27.42 18.30 53.79
CA LYS A 591 -26.67 19.55 54.02
C LYS A 591 -25.94 20.08 52.77
N LEU A 592 -25.36 19.19 51.95
CA LEU A 592 -24.72 19.58 50.68
C LEU A 592 -25.73 20.13 49.67
N LYS A 593 -26.94 19.57 49.61
CA LYS A 593 -28.02 20.03 48.72
C LYS A 593 -28.59 21.39 49.15
N GLU A 594 -28.64 21.67 50.45
CA GLU A 594 -29.03 22.98 50.99
C GLU A 594 -27.95 24.06 50.76
N LEU A 595 -26.66 23.70 50.87
CA LEU A 595 -25.55 24.60 50.58
C LEU A 595 -25.49 25.01 49.10
N VAL A 596 -25.65 24.07 48.17
CA VAL A 596 -25.63 24.33 46.72
C VAL A 596 -26.80 25.21 46.28
N ASN A 597 -27.98 25.03 46.87
CA ASN A 597 -29.14 25.87 46.57
C ASN A 597 -29.00 27.30 47.14
N SER A 598 -28.33 27.48 48.29
CA SER A 598 -28.08 28.82 48.86
C SER A 598 -27.05 29.64 48.08
N SER A 599 -26.12 29.00 47.37
CA SER A 599 -25.13 29.67 46.53
C SER A 599 -25.68 30.17 45.17
N PHE A 600 -26.84 29.70 44.73
CA PHE A 600 -27.46 30.13 43.47
C PHE A 600 -28.37 31.37 43.60
N GLU A 601 -28.81 31.73 44.81
CA GLU A 601 -29.59 32.97 45.03
C GLU A 601 -28.72 34.23 45.19
N TYR A 602 -27.40 34.11 45.36
CA TYR A 602 -26.48 35.26 45.47
C TYR A 602 -25.94 35.79 44.13
N LEU A 603 -26.28 35.16 43.00
CA LEU A 603 -25.85 35.57 41.64
C LEU A 603 -27.00 36.10 40.75
N LYS A 604 -28.17 36.38 41.34
CA LYS A 604 -29.24 37.16 40.73
C LYS A 604 -29.63 38.33 41.62
N GLY A 605 -28.73 39.31 41.70
CA GLY A 605 -28.94 40.63 42.28
C GLY A 605 -28.12 41.65 41.51
#